data_AF-A0A0G0K6U5-F1
#
_entry.id   AF-A0A0G0K6U5-F1
#
_cell.length_a   1.000
_cell.length_b   1.000
_cell.length_c   1.000
_cell.angle_alpha   90.00
_cell.angle_beta   90.00
_cell.angle_gamma   90.00
#
_symmetry.space_group_name_H-M   'P 1'
#
loop_
_entity.id
_entity.type
_entity.pdbx_description
1 polymer ?
#
loop_
_entity_poly.entity_id
_entity_poly.type
_entity_poly.pdbx_seq_one_letter_code
_entity_poly.pdbx_strand_id
1 'polypeptide(L)' 'MLGGARGDAKATAKGRMAITAALIGFMIIFGAWAIVTLINAFFGVNILQLTIPTANNP' A
#
# COMPACT_ATOMS: atom_id res chain seq x y z
N MET A 1 19.11 -22.13 -38.56
CA MET A 1 18.36 -20.96 -38.06
C MET A 1 17.21 -21.41 -37.18
N LEU A 2 17.44 -21.76 -35.90
CA LEU A 2 16.39 -22.22 -34.97
C LEU A 2 16.82 -21.94 -33.51
N GLY A 3 16.00 -21.25 -32.69
CA GLY A 3 16.02 -21.44 -31.23
C GLY A 3 15.77 -20.25 -30.26
N GLY A 4 16.11 -19.00 -30.58
CA GLY A 4 16.27 -17.97 -29.52
C GLY A 4 15.01 -17.24 -29.00
N ALA A 5 13.98 -17.02 -29.82
CA ALA A 5 13.04 -15.92 -29.55
C ALA A 5 11.86 -16.19 -28.59
N ARG A 6 11.71 -17.41 -28.04
CA ARG A 6 10.53 -17.75 -27.21
C ARG A 6 10.74 -17.53 -25.70
N GLY A 7 11.99 -17.45 -25.24
CA GLY A 7 12.33 -17.22 -23.83
C GLY A 7 12.08 -15.76 -23.40
N ASP A 8 12.44 -14.81 -24.25
CA ASP A 8 12.37 -13.37 -23.94
C ASP A 8 10.94 -12.86 -23.82
N ALA A 9 10.02 -13.32 -24.66
CA ALA A 9 8.62 -12.88 -24.60
C ALA A 9 7.94 -13.22 -23.26
N LYS A 10 8.27 -14.38 -22.67
CA LYS A 10 7.77 -14.76 -21.33
C LYS A 10 8.47 -13.98 -20.21
N ALA A 11 9.76 -13.71 -20.35
CA ALA A 11 10.51 -12.90 -19.39
C ALA A 11 9.99 -11.44 -19.36
N THR A 12 9.75 -10.83 -20.53
CA THR A 12 9.17 -9.49 -20.64
C THR A 12 7.75 -9.44 -20.10
N ALA A 13 6.92 -10.45 -20.39
CA ALA A 13 5.57 -10.54 -19.84
C ALA A 13 5.57 -10.66 -18.29
N LYS A 14 6.49 -11.45 -17.73
CA LYS A 14 6.66 -11.60 -16.28
C LYS A 14 7.16 -10.31 -15.64
N GLY A 15 8.09 -9.60 -16.28
CA GLY A 15 8.58 -8.29 -15.83
C GLY A 15 7.46 -7.25 -15.74
N ARG A 16 6.56 -7.21 -16.73
CA ARG A 16 5.41 -6.29 -16.72
C ARG A 16 4.44 -6.58 -15.58
N MET A 17 4.13 -7.85 -15.33
CA MET A 17 3.28 -8.25 -14.20
C MET A 17 3.91 -7.92 -12.85
N ALA A 18 5.22 -8.09 -12.72
CA ALA A 18 5.96 -7.72 -11.50
C ALA A 18 5.91 -6.22 -11.23
N ILE A 19 6.06 -5.38 -12.27
CA ILE A 19 5.93 -3.92 -12.15
C ILE A 19 4.51 -3.55 -11.74
N THR A 20 3.48 -4.10 -12.37
CA THR A 20 2.08 -3.83 -11.97
C THR A 20 1.83 -4.20 -10.50
N ALA A 21 2.31 -5.36 -10.06
CA ALA A 21 2.17 -5.78 -8.67
C ALA A 21 2.92 -4.86 -7.69
N ALA A 22 4.15 -4.46 -8.03
CA ALA A 22 4.94 -3.53 -7.21
C ALA A 22 4.30 -2.13 -7.13
N LEU A 23 3.77 -1.62 -8.24
CA LEU A 23 3.08 -0.33 -8.31
C LEU A 23 1.79 -0.34 -7.48
N ILE A 24 1.00 -1.41 -7.56
CA ILE A 24 -0.22 -1.56 -6.75
C ILE A 24 0.14 -1.63 -5.26
N GLY A 25 1.15 -2.42 -4.89
CA GLY A 25 1.62 -2.49 -3.50
C GLY A 25 2.06 -1.13 -2.96
N PHE A 26 2.80 -0.36 -3.76
CA PHE A 26 3.21 0.99 -3.40
C PHE A 26 2.03 1.96 -3.25
N MET A 27 1.07 1.90 -4.17
CA MET A 27 -0.13 2.74 -4.14
C MET A 27 -1.01 2.47 -2.91
N ILE A 28 -1.09 1.22 -2.46
CA ILE A 28 -1.88 0.85 -1.29
C ILE A 28 -1.27 1.42 0.00
N ILE A 29 0.06 1.36 0.17
CA ILE A 29 0.72 1.91 1.37
C ILE A 29 0.52 3.43 1.43
N PHE A 30 0.65 4.12 0.29
CA PHE A 30 0.37 5.55 0.18
C PHE A 30 -1.09 5.88 0.51
N GLY A 31 -2.03 5.10 -0.01
CA GLY A 31 -3.46 5.28 0.26
C GLY A 31 -3.83 5.04 1.73
N ALA A 32 -3.29 3.98 2.34
CA ALA A 32 -3.52 3.67 3.75
C ALA A 32 -3.01 4.79 4.66
N TRP A 33 -1.80 5.30 4.41
CA TRP A 33 -1.25 6.42 5.17
C TRP A 33 -2.09 7.69 5.02
N ALA A 34 -2.49 8.04 3.79
CA ALA A 34 -3.33 9.21 3.53
C ALA A 34 -4.68 9.15 4.26
N ILE A 35 -5.31 7.97 4.28
CA ILE A 35 -6.57 7.76 5.01
C ILE A 35 -6.36 7.92 6.52
N VAL A 36 -5.29 7.35 7.08
CA VAL A 36 -4.97 7.50 8.51
C VAL A 36 -4.74 8.97 8.88
N THR A 37 -3.99 9.71 8.05
CA THR A 37 -3.76 11.14 8.27
C THR A 37 -5.05 11.96 8.13
N LEU A 38 -5.90 11.63 7.17
CA LEU A 38 -7.19 12.30 6.99
C LEU A 38 -8.12 12.08 8.20
N ILE A 39 -8.17 10.86 8.72
CA ILE A 39 -8.96 10.52 9.92
C ILE A 39 -8.39 11.26 11.14
N ASN A 40 -7.06 11.28 11.33
CA ASN A 40 -6.43 12.04 12.41
C ASN A 40 -6.74 13.55 12.32
N ALA A 41 -6.75 14.11 11.10
CA ALA A 41 -7.04 15.53 10.88
C ALA A 41 -8.53 15.87 11.11
N PHE A 42 -9.46 14.98 10.74
CA PHE A 42 -10.90 15.23 10.88
C PHE A 42 -11.44 14.97 12.28
N PHE A 43 -11.02 13.89 12.93
CA PHE A 43 -11.52 13.50 14.25
C PHE A 43 -10.68 14.06 15.39
N GLY A 44 -9.47 14.56 15.11
CA GLY A 44 -8.53 15.05 16.14
C GLY A 44 -8.01 13.94 17.07
N VAL A 45 -8.40 12.68 16.81
CA VAL A 45 -7.98 11.50 17.57
C VAL A 45 -6.92 10.78 16.76
N ASN A 46 -5.74 10.56 17.35
CA ASN A 46 -4.75 9.69 16.75
C ASN A 46 -5.23 8.24 16.85
N ILE A 47 -5.73 7.65 15.77
CA ILE A 47 -6.16 6.23 15.77
C ILE A 47 -5.01 5.23 16.03
N LEU A 48 -3.76 5.70 15.92
CA LEU A 48 -2.55 4.98 16.29
C LEU A 48 -2.21 5.10 17.78
N GLN A 49 -2.84 6.05 18.48
CA GLN A 49 -2.62 6.33 19.89
C GLN A 49 -3.97 6.30 20.59
N LEU A 50 -4.34 5.11 21.09
CA LEU A 50 -5.57 4.90 21.82
C LEU A 50 -5.52 5.66 23.15
N THR A 51 -5.90 6.94 23.13
CA THR A 51 -6.21 7.72 24.32
C THR A 51 -7.63 7.33 24.75
N ILE A 52 -7.73 6.30 25.58
CA ILE A 52 -8.96 6.02 26.32
C ILE A 52 -9.01 7.10 27.41
N PRO A 53 -9.96 8.04 27.38
CA PRO A 53 -10.19 8.90 28.52
C PRO A 53 -10.72 7.99 29.63
N THR A 54 -9.89 7.66 30.62
CA THR A 54 -10.39 7.06 31.85
C THR A 54 -11.31 8.09 32.46
N ALA A 55 -12.60 7.81 32.50
CA ALA A 55 -13.55 8.59 33.29
C ALA A 55 -13.16 8.43 34.76
N ASN A 56 -12.17 9.20 35.22
CA ASN A 56 -12.10 9.57 36.62
C ASN A 56 -13.16 10.67 36.75
N ASN A 57 -14.34 10.23 37.15
CA ASN A 57 -15.28 11.09 37.84
C ASN A 57 -15.16 10.65 39.30
N PRO A 58 -14.93 11.58 40.26
CA PRO A 58 -15.00 11.23 41.67
C PRO A 58 -16.38 10.65 42.03
#